data_AF-A0A8J6K726-F1
#
_entry.id   AF-A0A8J6K726-F1
#
_cell.length_a   1.000
_cell.length_b   1.000
_cell.length_c   1.000
_cell.angle_alpha   90.00
_cell.angle_beta   90.00
_cell.angle_gamma   90.00
#
_symmetry.space_group_name_H-M   'P 1'
#
loop_
_entity.id
_entity.type
_entity.pdbx_description
1 polymer ?
#
loop_
_entity_poly.entity_id
_entity_poly.type
_entity_poly.pdbx_seq_one_letter_code
_entity_poly.pdbx_strand_id
1 'polypeptide(L)'
;IVGVEISKRCRKFNPRADPIVCACGMLGATPFLFLALGLAKINLVATYVFIFIAETLISLNWAIVTDILLYVVTPTRRSTAQAMQIIMSHLLGDAGSPYIIGA
;
A
#
# COMPACT_ATOMS: atom_id res chain seq x y z
N ILE A 1 10.49 12.31 7.37
CA ILE A 1 11.96 12.36 7.20
C ILE A 1 12.55 10.94 7.16
N VAL A 2 12.34 10.07 8.16
CA VAL A 2 12.87 8.69 8.17
C VAL A 2 12.35 7.81 7.01
N GLY A 3 11.05 7.84 6.71
CA GLY A 3 10.48 7.06 5.59
C GLY A 3 10.99 7.47 4.20
N VAL A 4 11.36 8.74 4.02
CA VAL A 4 11.90 9.25 2.74
C VAL A 4 13.31 8.72 2.47
N GLU A 5 14.10 8.52 3.52
CA GLU A 5 15.47 8.03 3.41
C GLU A 5 15.54 6.52 3.16
N ILE A 6 14.59 5.75 3.72
CA ILE A 6 14.45 4.31 3.47
C ILE A 6 13.96 4.07 2.03
N SER A 7 12.98 4.83 1.54
CA SER A 7 12.48 4.73 0.15
C SER A 7 13.54 5.10 -0.89
N LYS A 8 14.41 6.09 -0.60
CA LYS A 8 15.53 6.43 -1.50
C LYS A 8 16.56 5.31 -1.64
N ARG A 9 16.74 4.50 -0.59
CA ARG A 9 17.77 3.44 -0.55
C ARG A 9 17.31 2.15 -1.23
N CYS A 10 16.02 1.84 -1.19
CA CYS A 10 15.43 0.68 -1.89
C CYS A 10 15.27 0.90 -3.40
N ARG A 11 15.11 2.14 -3.88
CA ARG A 11 14.91 2.44 -5.32
C ARG A 11 16.15 2.21 -6.20
N LYS A 12 17.29 1.84 -5.63
CA LYS A 12 18.57 1.75 -6.34
C LYS A 12 18.90 0.37 -6.92
N PHE A 13 18.11 -0.67 -6.63
CA PHE A 13 18.59 -2.06 -6.74
C PHE A 13 17.98 -2.97 -7.81
N ASN A 14 16.78 -2.76 -8.37
CA ASN A 14 16.27 -3.66 -9.43
C ASN A 14 15.06 -3.11 -10.22
N PRO A 15 15.02 -3.18 -11.57
CA PRO A 15 13.84 -2.79 -12.38
C PRO A 15 12.64 -3.75 -12.27
N ARG A 16 12.77 -4.84 -11.51
CA ARG A 16 11.68 -5.73 -11.08
C ARG A 16 11.44 -5.68 -9.56
N ALA A 17 12.08 -4.74 -8.85
CA ALA A 17 11.90 -4.58 -7.41
C ALA A 17 10.47 -4.17 -7.07
N ASP A 18 9.84 -3.37 -7.92
CA ASP A 18 8.54 -2.75 -7.65
C ASP A 18 7.47 -3.76 -7.21
N PRO A 19 7.14 -4.81 -8.00
CA PRO A 19 6.16 -5.81 -7.56
C PRO A 19 6.63 -6.66 -6.36
N ILE A 20 7.94 -6.89 -6.20
CA ILE A 20 8.48 -7.68 -5.08
C ILE A 20 8.35 -6.90 -3.77
N VAL A 21 8.68 -5.62 -3.78
CA VAL A 21 8.57 -4.73 -2.61
C VAL A 21 7.10 -4.58 -2.23
N CYS A 22 6.19 -4.51 -3.21
CA CYS A 22 4.75 -4.50 -2.95
C CYS A 22 4.28 -5.78 -2.25
N ALA A 23 4.68 -6.94 -2.76
CA ALA A 23 4.35 -8.22 -2.14
C ALA A 23 4.92 -8.35 -0.72
N CYS A 24 6.18 -7.95 -0.50
CA CYS A 24 6.78 -7.93 0.84
C CYS A 24 6.08 -6.94 1.78
N GLY A 25 5.66 -5.77 1.28
CA GLY A 25 4.90 -4.78 2.04
C GLY A 25 3.54 -5.30 2.47
N MET A 26 2.78 -5.92 1.55
CA MET A 26 1.49 -6.55 1.85
C MET A 26 1.65 -7.73 2.83
N LEU A 27 2.60 -8.64 2.57
CA LEU A 27 2.86 -9.78 3.44
C LEU A 27 3.34 -9.37 4.83
N GLY A 28 4.08 -8.27 4.94
CA GLY A 28 4.49 -7.69 6.21
C GLY A 28 3.33 -7.02 6.95
N ALA A 29 2.45 -6.31 6.24
CA ALA A 29 1.31 -5.61 6.84
C ALA A 29 0.26 -6.57 7.44
N THR A 30 0.00 -7.72 6.78
CA THR A 30 -0.98 -8.71 7.24
C THR A 30 -0.80 -9.19 8.70
N PRO A 31 0.38 -9.70 9.12
CA PRO A 31 0.58 -10.15 10.50
C PRO A 31 0.52 -8.99 11.50
N PHE A 32 0.95 -7.78 11.13
CA PHE A 32 0.83 -6.61 12.02
C PHE A 32 -0.63 -6.20 12.24
N LEU A 33 -1.47 -6.21 11.18
CA LEU A 33 -2.91 -5.98 11.32
C LEU A 33 -3.59 -7.08 12.14
N PHE A 34 -3.21 -8.35 11.93
CA PHE A 34 -3.74 -9.46 12.72
C PHE A 34 -3.39 -9.34 14.21
N LEU A 35 -2.13 -8.99 14.53
CA LEU A 35 -1.69 -8.73 15.89
C LEU A 35 -2.41 -7.52 16.50
N ALA A 36 -2.64 -6.45 15.72
CA ALA A 36 -3.42 -5.30 16.18
C ALA A 36 -4.84 -5.70 16.61
N LEU A 37 -5.52 -6.54 15.81
CA LEU A 37 -6.87 -7.04 16.15
C LEU A 37 -6.86 -7.92 17.40
N GLY A 38 -5.87 -8.80 17.55
CA GLY A 38 -5.73 -9.66 18.73
C GLY A 38 -5.43 -8.88 20.03
N LEU A 39 -4.64 -7.80 19.93
CA LEU A 39 -4.28 -6.96 21.07
C LEU A 39 -5.26 -5.83 21.35
N ALA A 40 -6.24 -5.59 20.47
CA ALA A 40 -7.20 -4.48 20.56
C ALA A 40 -7.91 -4.39 21.92
N LYS A 41 -8.24 -5.53 22.53
CA LYS A 41 -8.92 -5.58 23.84
C LYS A 41 -7.98 -5.52 25.04
N ILE A 42 -6.68 -5.77 24.85
CA ILE A 42 -5.70 -5.90 25.94
C ILE A 42 -4.92 -4.59 26.11
N ASN A 43 -4.43 -4.01 25.01
CA ASN A 43 -3.61 -2.81 25.06
C ASN A 43 -3.83 -1.92 23.82
N LEU A 44 -4.54 -0.81 24.04
CA LEU A 44 -4.81 0.19 23.00
C LEU A 44 -3.53 0.82 22.43
N VAL A 45 -2.52 1.10 23.27
CA VAL A 45 -1.27 1.72 22.81
C VAL A 45 -0.53 0.80 21.86
N ALA A 46 -0.39 -0.48 22.21
CA ALA A 46 0.23 -1.48 21.34
C ALA A 46 -0.56 -1.64 20.02
N THR A 47 -1.89 -1.61 20.09
CA THR A 47 -2.77 -1.70 18.92
C THR A 47 -2.54 -0.54 17.95
N TYR A 48 -2.52 0.70 18.43
CA TYR A 48 -2.24 1.87 17.58
C TYR A 48 -0.84 1.83 16.96
N VAL A 49 0.17 1.35 17.68
CA VAL A 49 1.52 1.18 17.14
C VAL A 49 1.54 0.16 15.99
N PHE A 50 0.85 -0.97 16.15
CA PHE A 50 0.78 -1.99 15.09
C PHE A 50 -0.03 -1.52 13.88
N ILE A 51 -1.13 -0.80 14.09
CA ILE A 51 -1.90 -0.17 13.01
C ILE A 51 -1.02 0.83 12.25
N PHE A 52 -0.27 1.67 12.97
CA PHE A 52 0.62 2.64 12.34
C PHE A 52 1.68 1.97 11.46
N ILE A 53 2.30 0.89 11.95
CA ILE A 53 3.30 0.13 11.17
C ILE A 53 2.66 -0.52 9.94
N ALA A 54 1.50 -1.16 10.10
CA ALA A 54 0.80 -1.82 9.00
C ALA A 54 0.36 -0.80 7.92
N GLU A 55 -0.22 0.33 8.31
CA GLU A 55 -0.64 1.38 7.38
C GLU A 55 0.56 2.00 6.64
N THR A 56 1.69 2.17 7.34
CA THR A 56 2.93 2.64 6.73
C THR A 56 3.44 1.66 5.67
N LEU A 57 3.37 0.34 5.92
CA LEU A 57 3.73 -0.70 4.97
C LEU A 57 2.79 -0.73 3.76
N ILE A 58 1.48 -0.57 3.97
CA ILE A 58 0.47 -0.51 2.90
C ILE A 58 0.67 0.74 2.03
N SER A 59 1.01 1.88 2.64
CA SER A 59 1.22 3.15 1.93
C SER A 59 2.34 3.08 0.87
N LEU A 60 3.33 2.20 1.05
CA LEU A 60 4.38 1.95 0.06
C LEU A 60 3.82 1.45 -1.27
N ASN A 61 2.73 0.67 -1.25
CA ASN A 61 2.13 0.09 -2.45
C ASN A 61 1.58 1.17 -3.38
N TRP A 62 1.10 2.29 -2.83
CA TRP A 62 0.56 3.40 -3.62
C TRP A 62 1.63 4.09 -4.47
N ALA A 63 2.82 4.28 -3.89
CA ALA A 63 3.98 4.83 -4.61
C ALA A 63 4.53 3.86 -5.67
N ILE A 64 4.52 2.56 -5.38
CA ILE A 64 5.02 1.53 -6.31
C ILE A 64 4.11 1.40 -7.53
N VAL A 65 2.80 1.32 -7.31
CA VAL A 65 1.83 1.14 -8.41
C VAL A 65 1.84 2.33 -9.36
N THR A 66 2.05 3.55 -8.86
CA THR A 66 2.18 4.74 -9.70
C THR A 66 3.47 4.73 -10.53
N ASP A 67 4.59 4.25 -9.96
CA ASP A 67 5.85 4.11 -10.70
C ASP A 67 5.74 3.06 -11.83
N ILE A 68 5.13 1.90 -11.55
CA ILE A 68 4.83 0.86 -12.55
C ILE A 68 3.98 1.42 -13.70
N LEU A 69 2.96 2.23 -13.38
CA LEU A 69 2.09 2.82 -14.40
C LEU A 69 2.86 3.77 -15.34
N LEU A 70 3.80 4.55 -14.81
CA LEU A 70 4.63 5.44 -15.62
C LEU A 70 5.60 4.65 -16.52
N TYR A 71 6.03 3.46 -16.09
CA TYR A 71 6.88 2.56 -16.88
C TYR A 71 6.14 1.94 -18.07
N VAL A 72 4.90 1.50 -17.88
CA VAL A 72 4.12 0.79 -18.91
C VAL A 72 3.33 1.70 -19.86
N VAL A 73 3.07 2.96 -19.47
CA VAL A 73 2.25 3.90 -20.25
C VAL A 73 3.10 4.97 -20.93
N THR A 74 2.83 5.18 -22.22
CA THR A 74 3.48 6.20 -23.05
C THR A 74 3.25 7.61 -22.49
N PRO A 75 4.25 8.52 -22.49
CA PRO A 75 4.18 9.79 -21.77
C PRO A 75 2.94 10.66 -22.01
N THR A 76 2.45 10.69 -23.25
CA THR A 76 1.29 11.50 -23.66
C THR A 76 -0.04 11.02 -23.08
N ARG A 77 -0.12 9.81 -22.52
CA ARG A 77 -1.35 9.19 -21.99
C ARG A 77 -1.26 8.86 -20.49
N ARG A 78 -0.23 9.32 -19.79
CA ARG A 78 0.00 8.96 -18.37
C ARG A 78 -1.05 9.53 -17.43
N SER A 79 -1.55 10.74 -17.67
CA SER A 79 -2.57 11.37 -16.82
C SER A 79 -3.90 10.61 -16.84
N THR A 80 -4.35 10.17 -18.01
CA THR A 80 -5.58 9.38 -18.16
C THR A 80 -5.42 7.99 -17.56
N ALA A 81 -4.27 7.34 -17.77
CA ALA A 81 -3.99 6.04 -17.17
C ALA A 81 -3.96 6.11 -15.63
N GLN A 82 -3.32 7.13 -15.07
CA GLN A 82 -3.29 7.36 -13.62
C GLN A 82 -4.70 7.63 -13.07
N ALA A 83 -5.50 8.44 -13.76
CA ALA A 83 -6.89 8.69 -13.38
C ALA A 83 -7.72 7.40 -13.37
N MET A 84 -7.60 6.56 -14.40
CA MET A 84 -8.29 5.26 -14.47
C MET A 84 -7.87 4.33 -13.33
N GLN A 85 -6.57 4.29 -13.01
CA GLN A 85 -6.04 3.49 -11.91
C GLN A 85 -6.64 3.91 -10.56
N ILE A 86 -6.78 5.22 -10.31
CA ILE A 86 -7.40 5.75 -9.09
C ILE A 86 -8.90 5.43 -9.06
N ILE A 87 -9.61 5.66 -10.17
CA ILE A 87 -11.05 5.38 -10.28
C ILE A 87 -11.33 3.91 -10.00
N MET A 88 -10.59 2.99 -10.62
CA MET A 88 -10.75 1.56 -10.38
C MET A 88 -10.45 1.18 -8.93
N SER A 89 -9.42 1.78 -8.32
CA SER A 89 -9.06 1.53 -6.92
C SER A 89 -10.17 1.98 -5.97
N HIS A 90 -10.76 3.15 -6.18
CA HIS A 90 -11.87 3.63 -5.34
C HIS A 90 -13.18 2.88 -5.60
N LEU A 91 -13.48 2.56 -6.86
CA LEU A 91 -14.69 1.81 -7.19
C LEU A 91 -14.67 0.41 -6.56
N LEU A 92 -13.55 -0.29 -6.64
CA LEU A 92 -13.44 -1.65 -6.08
C LEU A 92 -13.16 -1.63 -4.57
N GLY A 93 -12.38 -0.67 -4.09
CA GLY A 93 -12.04 -0.52 -2.68
C GLY A 93 -13.20 0.06 -1.88
N ASP A 94 -13.53 1.33 -2.08
CA ASP A 94 -14.43 2.08 -1.21
C ASP A 94 -15.91 1.79 -1.49
N ALA A 95 -16.29 1.60 -2.75
CA ALA A 95 -17.67 1.23 -3.09
C ALA A 95 -17.92 -0.29 -2.94
N GLY A 96 -16.89 -1.13 -3.10
CA GLY A 96 -17.00 -2.57 -2.94
C GLY A 96 -16.92 -3.06 -1.49
N SER A 97 -16.08 -2.45 -0.66
CA SER A 97 -15.85 -2.91 0.72
C SER A 97 -17.08 -2.94 1.63
N PRO A 98 -18.06 -2.01 1.56
CA PRO A 98 -19.25 -2.08 2.40
C PRO A 98 -20.14 -3.28 2.06
N TYR A 99 -20.16 -3.70 0.79
CA TYR A 99 -20.92 -4.87 0.36
C TYR A 99 -20.29 -6.18 0.85
N ILE A 100 -18.98 -6.21 1.07
CA ILE A 100 -18.25 -7.40 1.54
C ILE A 100 -18.23 -7.49 3.07
N ILE A 101 -18.12 -6.35 3.76
CA ILE A 101 -18.02 -6.30 5.23
C ILE A 101 -19.41 -6.20 5.89
N GLY A 102 -20.37 -5.56 5.22
CA GLY A 102 -21.70 -5.27 5.74
C GLY A 102 -22.81 -6.22 5.28
N ALA A 103 -22.53 -7.18 4.38
CA ALA A 103 -23.44 -8.28 4.03
C ALA A 103 -23.16 -9.51 4.89
#